data_AF-A0A183KLP1-F1
#
_entry.id   AF-A0A183KLP1-F1
#
_cell.length_a   1.000
_cell.length_b   1.000
_cell.length_c   1.000
_cell.angle_alpha   90.00
_cell.angle_beta   90.00
_cell.angle_gamma   90.00
#
_symmetry.space_group_name_H-M   'P 1'
#
loop_
_entity.id
_entity.type
_entity.pdbx_description
1 polymer ?
#
loop_
_entity_poly.entity_id
_entity_poly.type
_entity_poly.pdbx_seq_one_letter_code
_entity_poly.pdbx_strand_id
1 'polypeptide(L)'
;MYSVLSQCDTSLQALRLCLEHSRGRAGLTALNTILHSLIPLMRLPESCGNEIRIETNPHRNNIVDDNEYNSEDDDGEQESVLGSFNQTKQVLISSDQLRIIVSSCIGFIVVAAQATIDNFPQSDNEKIQKKLELIDLFERKLCLSSSTKQDVQWTFNQSQGIALLIPLKHTPKILINSETIQSGFCERLGQFIKQLSIHENSVICQIGYRCIGCFVGYLTENHEVNYNPKLLLELLGKGFEHPVIDVRLLSTVISSHIAWRVKLPIPSWLCTFLIKLLSGIKDKNSAVRLGSETALAVLCRLNAPKNKDQNPNSEYLQACYDLLDNNTRNQLETLIQQRLRKQNWSEVWRQGCPDMDNTI
;
A
#
# COMPACT_ATOMS: atom_id res chain seq x y z
N MET A 1 -10.80 -24.71 19.41
CA MET A 1 -9.80 -24.04 18.54
C MET A 1 -10.44 -23.14 17.48
N TYR A 2 -11.64 -23.46 16.97
CA TYR A 2 -12.33 -22.67 15.94
C TYR A 2 -13.09 -21.42 16.41
N SER A 3 -13.55 -21.32 17.66
CA SER A 3 -14.16 -20.07 18.18
C SER A 3 -13.13 -18.94 18.38
N VAL A 4 -11.89 -19.31 18.70
CA VAL A 4 -10.76 -18.40 18.94
C VAL A 4 -10.39 -17.65 17.66
N LEU A 5 -10.47 -18.30 16.49
CA LEU A 5 -10.10 -17.68 15.22
C LEU A 5 -11.08 -16.55 14.82
N SER A 6 -12.40 -16.76 14.92
CA SER A 6 -13.41 -15.72 14.62
C SER A 6 -13.30 -14.48 15.53
N GLN A 7 -12.96 -14.71 16.81
CA GLN A 7 -12.72 -13.66 17.78
C GLN A 7 -11.38 -12.96 17.53
N CYS A 8 -10.36 -13.67 17.03
CA CYS A 8 -9.05 -13.10 16.69
C CYS A 8 -9.15 -12.11 15.51
N ASP A 9 -9.91 -12.40 14.46
CA ASP A 9 -10.09 -11.45 13.34
C ASP A 9 -10.81 -10.18 13.79
N THR A 10 -11.90 -10.32 14.54
CA THR A 10 -12.63 -9.17 15.11
C THR A 10 -11.75 -8.35 16.06
N SER A 11 -10.93 -9.01 16.89
CA SER A 11 -10.03 -8.34 17.84
C SER A 11 -8.84 -7.67 17.15
N LEU A 12 -8.29 -8.28 16.10
CA LEU A 12 -7.18 -7.71 15.32
C LEU A 12 -7.66 -6.57 14.43
N GLN A 13 -8.86 -6.68 13.87
CA GLN A 13 -9.49 -5.58 13.14
C GLN A 13 -9.83 -4.43 14.11
N ALA A 14 -10.33 -4.73 15.31
CA ALA A 14 -10.52 -3.72 16.35
C ALA A 14 -9.19 -3.08 16.76
N LEU A 15 -8.12 -3.86 16.90
CA LEU A 15 -6.77 -3.34 17.17
C LEU A 15 -6.29 -2.43 16.04
N ARG A 16 -6.44 -2.85 14.77
CA ARG A 16 -6.11 -2.04 13.59
C ARG A 16 -6.82 -0.69 13.66
N LEU A 17 -8.14 -0.70 13.84
CA LEU A 17 -8.95 0.52 13.93
C LEU A 17 -8.54 1.39 15.14
N CYS A 18 -8.26 0.77 16.29
CA CYS A 18 -7.77 1.50 17.47
C CYS A 18 -6.42 2.18 17.20
N LEU A 19 -5.50 1.50 16.51
CA LEU A 19 -4.18 2.02 16.19
C LEU A 19 -4.26 3.12 15.12
N GLU A 20 -5.06 2.92 14.08
CA GLU A 20 -5.31 3.90 13.02
C GLU A 20 -5.84 5.23 13.57
N HIS A 21 -6.79 5.16 14.51
CA HIS A 21 -7.38 6.34 15.14
C HIS A 21 -6.64 6.79 16.41
N SER A 22 -5.52 6.15 16.74
CA SER A 22 -4.75 6.46 17.95
C SER A 22 -4.11 7.84 17.85
N ARG A 23 -4.48 8.73 18.77
CA ARG A 23 -3.91 10.09 18.88
C ARG A 23 -2.66 10.15 19.77
N GLY A 24 -1.80 9.13 19.70
CA GLY A 24 -0.53 9.10 20.43
C GLY A 24 -0.61 8.54 21.85
N ARG A 25 -1.22 7.35 22.02
CA ARG A 25 -1.22 6.61 23.30
C ARG A 25 -0.28 5.39 23.32
N ALA A 26 0.22 4.97 22.17
CA ALA A 26 1.10 3.81 22.06
C ALA A 26 2.57 4.27 22.05
N GLY A 27 3.33 3.93 23.08
CA GLY A 27 4.76 4.25 23.16
C GLY A 27 5.67 3.16 22.56
N LEU A 28 6.99 3.39 22.57
CA LEU A 28 8.02 2.45 22.10
C LEU A 28 7.92 1.05 22.74
N THR A 29 7.53 0.97 24.02
CA THR A 29 7.31 -0.31 24.70
C THR A 29 6.14 -1.09 24.08
N ALA A 30 5.02 -0.41 23.83
CA ALA A 30 3.85 -1.03 23.19
C ALA A 30 4.17 -1.49 21.77
N LEU A 31 4.96 -0.71 21.03
CA LEU A 31 5.50 -1.11 19.74
C LEU A 31 6.32 -2.40 19.84
N ASN A 32 7.31 -2.47 20.73
CA ASN A 32 8.14 -3.66 20.85
C ASN A 32 7.31 -4.91 21.21
N THR A 33 6.33 -4.78 22.12
CA THR A 33 5.40 -5.86 22.46
C THR A 33 4.55 -6.28 21.26
N ILE A 34 3.90 -5.34 20.58
CA ILE A 34 3.04 -5.62 19.43
C ILE A 34 3.85 -6.25 18.29
N LEU A 35 5.02 -5.70 17.96
CA LEU A 35 5.92 -6.27 16.96
C LEU A 35 6.32 -7.70 17.32
N HIS A 36 6.71 -7.94 18.59
CA HIS A 36 7.09 -9.29 19.03
C HIS A 36 5.92 -10.28 18.93
N SER A 37 4.70 -9.86 19.25
CA SER A 37 3.51 -10.71 19.18
C SER A 37 2.98 -10.94 17.77
N LEU A 38 3.09 -9.94 16.89
CA LEU A 38 2.46 -9.96 15.56
C LEU A 38 3.37 -10.47 14.43
N ILE A 39 4.69 -10.29 14.53
CA ILE A 39 5.61 -10.75 13.47
C ILE A 39 5.52 -12.25 13.16
N PRO A 40 5.36 -13.16 14.15
CA PRO A 40 5.15 -14.57 13.84
C PRO A 40 3.93 -14.82 12.94
N LEU A 41 2.89 -14.00 13.06
CA LEU A 41 1.67 -14.11 12.26
C LEU A 41 1.87 -13.62 10.82
N MET A 42 2.83 -12.71 10.55
CA MET A 42 3.21 -12.34 9.17
C MET A 42 3.83 -13.50 8.39
N ARG A 43 4.32 -14.53 9.08
CA ARG A 43 4.99 -15.70 8.48
C ARG A 43 4.07 -16.89 8.26
N LEU A 44 2.76 -16.73 8.49
CA LEU A 44 1.81 -17.80 8.26
C LEU A 44 1.81 -18.23 6.79
N PRO A 45 1.76 -19.55 6.50
CA PRO A 45 1.72 -20.02 5.12
C PRO A 45 0.43 -19.62 4.42
N GLU A 46 0.42 -19.64 3.09
CA GLU A 46 -0.80 -19.50 2.28
C GLU A 46 -1.89 -20.46 2.74
N SER A 47 -3.14 -20.02 2.66
CA SER A 47 -4.26 -20.94 2.85
C SER A 47 -4.30 -21.97 1.73
N CYS A 48 -3.95 -23.23 2.02
CA CYS A 48 -4.16 -24.34 1.09
C CYS A 48 -5.68 -24.58 0.94
N GLY A 49 -6.20 -24.47 -0.28
CA GLY A 49 -7.63 -24.66 -0.60
C GLY A 49 -8.13 -26.12 -0.54
N ASN A 50 -7.67 -26.94 0.40
CA ASN A 50 -8.13 -28.32 0.59
C ASN A 50 -8.33 -28.61 2.09
N GLU A 51 -9.43 -28.13 2.66
CA GLU A 51 -10.04 -28.81 3.80
C GLU A 51 -11.27 -29.55 3.30
N ILE A 52 -11.30 -30.87 3.57
CA ILE A 52 -12.37 -31.85 3.31
C ILE A 52 -12.32 -32.56 1.93
N ARG A 53 -11.34 -33.46 1.75
CA ARG A 53 -11.66 -34.82 1.27
C ARG A 53 -11.50 -35.76 2.46
N ILE A 54 -12.60 -35.98 3.17
CA ILE A 54 -12.69 -37.09 4.11
C ILE A 54 -12.88 -38.34 3.26
N GLU A 55 -11.79 -39.05 2.97
CA GLU A 55 -11.88 -40.46 2.56
C GLU A 55 -12.24 -41.29 3.79
N THR A 56 -13.54 -41.48 4.04
CA THR A 56 -14.00 -42.58 4.87
C THR A 56 -13.88 -43.88 4.08
N ASN A 57 -12.92 -44.71 4.48
CA ASN A 57 -12.79 -46.11 4.06
C ASN A 57 -14.14 -46.86 4.20
N PRO A 58 -14.60 -47.61 3.19
CA PRO A 58 -15.81 -48.41 3.29
C PRO A 58 -15.46 -49.85 3.69
N HIS A 59 -15.70 -50.20 4.95
CA HIS A 59 -15.80 -51.60 5.36
C HIS A 59 -17.17 -51.86 6.00
N ARG A 60 -18.03 -52.49 5.17
CA ARG A 60 -18.94 -53.61 5.49
C ARG A 60 -19.93 -53.42 6.66
N ASN A 61 -21.21 -53.32 6.33
CA ASN A 61 -22.10 -54.49 6.37
C ASN A 61 -23.40 -54.24 5.60
N ASN A 62 -23.70 -55.15 4.67
CA ASN A 62 -25.02 -55.37 4.10
C ASN A 62 -25.92 -55.98 5.17
N ILE A 63 -27.15 -55.49 5.36
CA ILE A 63 -28.36 -56.33 5.34
C ILE A 63 -29.48 -55.54 4.63
N VAL A 64 -30.23 -56.32 3.87
CA VAL A 64 -31.21 -56.07 2.80
C VAL A 64 -32.63 -55.84 3.36
N ASP A 65 -33.48 -55.23 2.51
CA ASP A 65 -34.96 -55.29 2.37
C ASP A 65 -35.87 -54.17 2.91
N ASP A 66 -36.36 -53.39 1.93
CA ASP A 66 -37.76 -53.26 1.46
C ASP A 66 -38.88 -52.51 2.24
N ASN A 67 -39.56 -51.66 1.45
CA ASN A 67 -40.98 -51.26 1.48
C ASN A 67 -41.44 -50.34 2.62
N GLU A 68 -42.49 -49.51 2.54
CA GLU A 68 -43.27 -48.78 1.53
C GLU A 68 -44.29 -47.99 2.39
N TYR A 69 -44.75 -46.83 1.91
CA TYR A 69 -45.94 -46.08 2.38
C TYR A 69 -46.05 -45.40 3.76
N ASN A 70 -46.61 -44.19 3.65
CA ASN A 70 -47.18 -43.28 4.66
C ASN A 70 -48.10 -43.95 5.71
N SER A 71 -48.16 -43.40 6.93
CA SER A 71 -49.34 -42.70 7.48
C SER A 71 -49.17 -42.38 8.99
N GLU A 72 -50.08 -41.54 9.46
CA GLU A 72 -50.08 -40.60 10.60
C GLU A 72 -50.28 -41.21 12.01
N ASP A 73 -49.94 -40.37 13.01
CA ASP A 73 -50.40 -40.30 14.42
C ASP A 73 -50.02 -41.49 15.36
N ASP A 74 -49.75 -41.36 16.67
CA ASP A 74 -50.09 -40.37 17.69
C ASP A 74 -49.21 -40.58 18.94
N ASP A 75 -49.16 -39.55 19.80
CA ASP A 75 -48.94 -39.54 21.26
C ASP A 75 -47.62 -39.97 21.94
N GLY A 76 -47.14 -39.09 22.85
CA GLY A 76 -46.38 -39.54 24.03
C GLY A 76 -45.25 -38.66 24.60
N GLU A 77 -45.56 -37.42 24.98
CA GLU A 77 -44.99 -36.66 26.11
C GLU A 77 -43.46 -36.57 26.40
N GLN A 78 -43.02 -35.30 26.37
CA GLN A 78 -42.06 -34.64 27.26
C GLN A 78 -40.57 -34.99 27.18
N GLU A 79 -39.83 -34.20 26.40
CA GLU A 79 -38.62 -33.54 26.92
C GLU A 79 -38.48 -32.12 26.35
N SER A 80 -38.44 -31.17 27.26
CA SER A 80 -38.31 -29.75 27.00
C SER A 80 -36.85 -29.35 26.74
N VAL A 81 -36.70 -28.25 26.00
CA VAL A 81 -35.57 -27.29 26.04
C VAL A 81 -34.51 -27.46 24.94
N LEU A 82 -34.35 -26.34 24.20
CA LEU A 82 -33.35 -26.00 23.17
C LEU A 82 -33.67 -26.47 21.74
N GLY A 83 -34.50 -25.65 21.09
CA GLY A 83 -34.55 -25.58 19.64
C GLY A 83 -33.13 -25.46 19.07
N SER A 84 -32.78 -26.44 18.25
CA SER A 84 -31.55 -26.49 17.47
C SER A 84 -31.42 -25.22 16.64
N PHE A 85 -30.65 -24.26 17.13
CA PHE A 85 -30.10 -23.22 16.29
C PHE A 85 -29.21 -23.92 15.28
N ASN A 86 -29.71 -24.07 14.05
CA ASN A 86 -28.91 -24.43 12.90
C ASN A 86 -27.63 -23.58 12.94
N GLN A 87 -26.51 -24.27 13.22
CA GLN A 87 -25.20 -23.68 13.30
C GLN A 87 -24.95 -22.86 12.04
N THR A 88 -24.89 -21.55 12.26
CA THR A 88 -24.32 -20.53 11.41
C THR A 88 -23.23 -21.11 10.51
N LYS A 89 -23.34 -20.91 9.20
CA LYS A 89 -22.22 -20.98 8.24
C LYS A 89 -20.99 -20.35 8.91
N GLN A 90 -20.05 -21.19 9.35
CA GLN A 90 -18.82 -20.74 9.97
C GLN A 90 -17.96 -20.10 8.87
N VAL A 91 -17.71 -18.80 8.99
CA VAL A 91 -16.77 -18.08 8.12
C VAL A 91 -15.36 -18.53 8.53
N LEU A 92 -14.73 -19.36 7.71
CA LEU A 92 -13.31 -19.71 7.85
C LEU A 92 -12.46 -18.48 7.53
N ILE A 93 -11.64 -18.03 8.48
CA ILE A 93 -10.70 -16.94 8.28
C ILE A 93 -9.49 -17.46 7.53
N SER A 94 -9.16 -16.84 6.40
CA SER A 94 -7.98 -17.24 5.64
C SER A 94 -6.72 -16.72 6.31
N SER A 95 -5.65 -17.54 6.29
CA SER A 95 -4.31 -17.13 6.70
C SER A 95 -3.87 -15.83 6.00
N ASP A 96 -4.32 -15.65 4.75
CA ASP A 96 -4.04 -14.48 3.94
C ASP A 96 -4.67 -13.19 4.51
N GLN A 97 -5.95 -13.25 4.91
CA GLN A 97 -6.63 -12.13 5.56
C GLN A 97 -5.96 -11.77 6.89
N LEU A 98 -5.61 -12.79 7.68
CA LEU A 98 -4.93 -12.60 8.95
C LEU A 98 -3.58 -11.88 8.76
N ARG A 99 -2.77 -12.29 7.77
CA ARG A 99 -1.49 -11.62 7.47
C ARG A 99 -1.69 -10.15 7.09
N ILE A 100 -2.67 -9.84 6.24
CA ILE A 100 -2.95 -8.46 5.81
C ILE A 100 -3.30 -7.58 7.02
N ILE A 101 -4.19 -8.04 7.90
CA ILE A 101 -4.61 -7.28 9.08
C ILE A 101 -3.45 -7.11 10.06
N VAL A 102 -2.70 -8.17 10.33
CA VAL A 102 -1.52 -8.14 11.21
C VAL A 102 -0.45 -7.18 10.69
N SER A 103 -0.11 -7.26 9.41
CA SER A 103 0.79 -6.30 8.77
C SER A 103 0.29 -4.88 8.87
N SER A 104 -1.02 -4.69 8.76
CA SER A 104 -1.63 -3.38 8.89
C SER A 104 -1.48 -2.81 10.29
N CYS A 105 -1.74 -3.62 11.32
CA CYS A 105 -1.48 -3.26 12.72
C CYS A 105 -0.02 -2.85 12.95
N ILE A 106 0.93 -3.58 12.36
CA ILE A 106 2.36 -3.26 12.45
C ILE A 106 2.70 -1.91 11.80
N GLY A 107 2.06 -1.57 10.68
CA GLY A 107 2.20 -0.24 10.09
C GLY A 107 1.60 0.86 10.97
N PHE A 108 0.36 0.68 11.44
CA PHE A 108 -0.34 1.69 12.23
C PHE A 108 0.27 1.91 13.62
N ILE A 109 0.94 0.92 14.22
CA ILE A 109 1.64 1.13 15.49
C ILE A 109 2.81 2.11 15.34
N VAL A 110 3.49 2.14 14.18
CA VAL A 110 4.53 3.15 13.89
C VAL A 110 3.91 4.55 13.79
N VAL A 111 2.77 4.67 13.12
CA VAL A 111 2.00 5.92 13.03
C VAL A 111 1.60 6.41 14.42
N ALA A 112 1.03 5.52 15.24
CA ALA A 112 0.61 5.82 16.60
C ALA A 112 1.80 6.19 17.51
N ALA A 113 2.92 5.48 17.41
CA ALA A 113 4.13 5.76 18.16
C ALA A 113 4.72 7.13 17.83
N GLN A 114 4.76 7.48 16.54
CA GLN A 114 5.20 8.79 16.10
C GLN A 114 4.31 9.91 16.64
N ALA A 115 2.99 9.72 16.63
CA ALA A 115 2.06 10.69 17.23
C ALA A 115 2.28 10.84 18.74
N THR A 116 2.58 9.75 19.46
CA THR A 116 2.93 9.79 20.89
C THR A 116 4.18 10.63 21.13
N ILE A 117 5.24 10.42 20.33
CA ILE A 117 6.50 11.15 20.45
C ILE A 117 6.30 12.65 20.17
N ASP A 118 5.55 13.00 19.11
CA ASP A 118 5.28 14.38 18.74
C ASP A 118 4.49 15.12 19.85
N ASN A 119 3.53 14.45 20.50
CA ASN A 119 2.65 15.02 21.52
C ASN A 119 3.24 15.07 22.94
N PHE A 120 4.32 14.34 23.22
CA PHE A 120 4.91 14.31 24.56
C PHE A 120 5.72 15.60 24.82
N PRO A 121 5.56 16.27 25.98
CA PRO A 121 6.29 17.50 26.30
C PRO A 121 7.75 17.18 26.63
N GLN A 122 8.61 17.21 25.61
CA GLN A 122 10.04 16.93 25.65
C GLN A 122 10.80 17.88 24.72
N SER A 123 12.12 17.98 24.92
CA SER A 123 12.98 18.77 24.04
C SER A 123 13.00 18.22 22.61
N ASP A 124 13.24 19.07 21.61
CA ASP A 124 13.29 18.63 20.20
C ASP A 124 14.36 17.55 19.97
N ASN A 125 15.50 17.66 20.65
CA ASN A 125 16.57 16.66 20.60
C ASN A 125 16.11 15.29 21.12
N GLU A 126 15.36 15.25 22.23
CA GLU A 126 14.79 14.00 22.76
C GLU A 126 13.77 13.40 21.79
N LYS A 127 12.95 14.23 21.14
CA LYS A 127 11.99 13.76 20.13
C LYS A 127 12.72 13.15 18.96
N ILE A 128 13.77 13.80 18.44
CA ILE A 128 14.59 13.28 17.35
C ILE A 128 15.21 11.92 17.73
N GLN A 129 15.79 11.81 18.92
CA GLN A 129 16.39 10.56 19.39
C GLN A 129 15.37 9.41 19.45
N LYS A 130 14.18 9.66 20.01
CA LYS A 130 13.11 8.64 20.08
C LYS A 130 12.58 8.23 18.72
N LYS A 131 12.55 9.16 17.75
CA LYS A 131 12.19 8.87 16.37
C LYS A 131 13.21 7.95 15.71
N LEU A 132 14.49 8.18 15.94
CA LEU A 132 15.55 7.30 15.44
C LEU A 132 15.47 5.90 16.06
N GLU A 133 15.21 5.80 17.37
CA GLU A 133 14.98 4.50 18.04
C GLU A 133 13.76 3.76 17.49
N LEU A 134 12.67 4.49 17.21
CA LEU A 134 11.48 3.96 16.56
C LEU A 134 11.81 3.38 15.18
N ILE A 135 12.54 4.13 14.36
CA ILE A 135 12.94 3.70 13.01
C ILE A 135 13.89 2.51 13.05
N ASP A 136 14.88 2.51 13.93
CA ASP A 136 15.82 1.40 14.07
C ASP A 136 15.11 0.11 14.54
N LEU A 137 14.18 0.22 15.49
CA LEU A 137 13.36 -0.92 15.90
C LEU A 137 12.49 -1.44 14.74
N PHE A 138 11.87 -0.54 13.98
CA PHE A 138 11.05 -0.90 12.83
C PHE A 138 11.88 -1.56 11.72
N GLU A 139 13.05 -1.00 11.39
CA GLU A 139 13.99 -1.54 10.41
C GLU A 139 14.42 -2.97 10.76
N ARG A 140 14.87 -3.18 12.01
CA ARG A 140 15.32 -4.49 12.50
C ARG A 140 14.22 -5.54 12.40
N LYS A 141 12.98 -5.16 12.71
CA LYS A 141 11.82 -6.06 12.73
C LYS A 141 11.25 -6.35 11.34
N LEU A 142 11.32 -5.38 10.42
CA LEU A 142 11.03 -5.61 9.00
C LEU A 142 12.19 -6.29 8.26
N CYS A 143 13.32 -6.54 8.90
CA CYS A 143 14.48 -7.21 8.30
C CYS A 143 14.98 -6.53 7.00
N LEU A 144 14.87 -5.20 6.91
CA LEU A 144 15.27 -4.45 5.70
C LEU A 144 16.75 -4.64 5.34
N SER A 145 17.57 -5.02 6.33
CA SER A 145 19.01 -5.24 6.23
C SER A 145 19.41 -6.71 5.99
N SER A 146 18.47 -7.67 6.04
CA SER A 146 18.80 -9.08 5.86
C SER A 146 18.82 -9.45 4.37
N SER A 147 19.94 -9.95 3.87
CA SER A 147 19.97 -10.74 2.64
C SER A 147 19.14 -12.00 2.90
N THR A 148 17.88 -12.01 2.48
CA THR A 148 16.99 -13.14 2.74
C THR A 148 17.54 -14.43 2.15
N LYS A 149 17.63 -15.46 3.00
CA LYS A 149 17.89 -16.85 2.65
C LYS A 149 16.85 -17.32 1.63
N GLN A 150 17.21 -18.27 0.76
CA GLN A 150 16.37 -18.81 -0.33
C GLN A 150 15.00 -19.37 0.10
N ASP A 151 14.72 -19.53 1.39
CA ASP A 151 13.52 -20.20 1.92
C ASP A 151 12.44 -19.25 2.48
N VAL A 152 12.52 -17.93 2.22
CA VAL A 152 11.49 -16.99 2.70
C VAL A 152 10.28 -17.01 1.76
N GLN A 153 9.13 -17.44 2.27
CA GLN A 153 7.86 -17.46 1.53
C GLN A 153 7.48 -16.05 1.06
N TRP A 154 7.02 -15.93 -0.20
CA TRP A 154 6.67 -14.63 -0.79
C TRP A 154 5.62 -13.87 0.04
N THR A 155 4.71 -14.59 0.71
CA THR A 155 3.70 -13.99 1.60
C THR A 155 4.29 -13.16 2.73
N PHE A 156 5.52 -13.46 3.16
CA PHE A 156 6.24 -12.62 4.11
C PHE A 156 6.68 -11.29 3.49
N ASN A 157 7.19 -11.31 2.24
CA ASN A 157 7.52 -10.09 1.50
C ASN A 157 6.28 -9.20 1.29
N GLN A 158 5.13 -9.81 0.97
CA GLN A 158 3.85 -9.11 0.91
C GLN A 158 3.51 -8.45 2.25
N SER A 159 3.65 -9.20 3.34
CA SER A 159 3.38 -8.74 4.69
C SER A 159 4.28 -7.57 5.10
N GLN A 160 5.58 -7.63 4.79
CA GLN A 160 6.54 -6.55 5.05
C GLN A 160 6.22 -5.31 4.21
N GLY A 161 5.83 -5.49 2.94
CA GLY A 161 5.41 -4.41 2.07
C GLY A 161 4.19 -3.65 2.60
N ILE A 162 3.16 -4.36 3.07
CA ILE A 162 1.95 -3.74 3.67
C ILE A 162 2.32 -2.96 4.93
N ALA A 163 3.11 -3.57 5.81
CA ALA A 163 3.56 -2.94 7.04
C ALA A 163 4.37 -1.65 6.80
N LEU A 164 5.13 -1.58 5.70
CA LEU A 164 5.87 -0.39 5.29
C LEU A 164 4.99 0.68 4.61
N LEU A 165 4.02 0.26 3.79
CA LEU A 165 3.20 1.18 3.01
C LEU A 165 2.41 2.16 3.90
N ILE A 166 1.91 1.68 5.04
CA ILE A 166 1.11 2.47 5.98
C ILE A 166 1.89 3.66 6.57
N PRO A 167 3.06 3.50 7.21
CA PRO A 167 3.80 4.65 7.71
C PRO A 167 4.29 5.58 6.58
N LEU A 168 4.58 5.05 5.37
CA LEU A 168 4.85 5.90 4.19
C LEU A 168 3.64 6.75 3.79
N LYS A 169 2.42 6.23 3.91
CA LYS A 169 1.19 6.96 3.59
C LYS A 169 0.82 7.98 4.68
N HIS A 170 0.84 7.56 5.93
CA HIS A 170 0.24 8.32 7.04
C HIS A 170 1.23 9.23 7.77
N THR A 171 2.51 8.87 7.81
CA THR A 171 3.54 9.66 8.51
C THR A 171 4.90 9.63 7.80
N PRO A 172 4.99 9.88 6.48
CA PRO A 172 6.24 9.72 5.73
C PRO A 172 7.44 10.47 6.33
N LYS A 173 7.20 11.61 6.99
CA LYS A 173 8.20 12.40 7.72
C LYS A 173 9.01 11.63 8.77
N ILE A 174 8.49 10.53 9.31
CA ILE A 174 9.23 9.69 10.26
C ILE A 174 10.29 8.83 9.56
N LEU A 175 10.00 8.42 8.32
CA LEU A 175 10.86 7.54 7.51
C LEU A 175 11.81 8.32 6.60
N ILE A 176 11.43 9.55 6.23
CA ILE A 176 12.12 10.35 5.22
C ILE A 176 12.36 11.75 5.79
N ASN A 177 13.52 11.94 6.42
CA ASN A 177 13.99 13.20 6.97
C ASN A 177 15.52 13.26 6.92
N SER A 178 16.10 14.39 7.31
CA SER A 178 17.54 14.62 7.29
C SER A 178 18.31 13.58 8.09
N GLU A 179 17.80 13.18 9.25
CA GLU A 179 18.44 12.22 10.15
C GLU A 179 18.43 10.80 9.58
N THR A 180 17.32 10.36 8.99
CA THR A 180 17.20 9.04 8.36
C THR A 180 17.95 8.96 7.03
N ILE A 181 18.16 10.09 6.36
CA ILE A 181 19.05 10.17 5.20
C ILE A 181 20.50 10.01 5.65
N GLN A 182 20.92 10.75 6.68
CA GLN A 182 22.29 10.70 7.21
C GLN A 182 22.67 9.32 7.76
N SER A 183 21.73 8.59 8.36
CA SER A 183 21.96 7.22 8.86
C SER A 183 21.99 6.14 7.75
N GLY A 184 21.75 6.53 6.49
CA GLY A 184 21.63 5.61 5.35
C GLY A 184 20.34 4.78 5.34
N PHE A 185 19.41 5.02 6.26
CA PHE A 185 18.13 4.30 6.30
C PHE A 185 17.35 4.48 5.00
N CYS A 186 17.27 5.72 4.48
CA CYS A 186 16.52 6.00 3.25
C CYS A 186 17.07 5.23 2.03
N GLU A 187 18.38 4.98 1.96
CA GLU A 187 18.97 4.16 0.88
C GLU A 187 18.57 2.70 1.00
N ARG A 188 18.64 2.12 2.21
CA ARG A 188 18.21 0.74 2.48
C ARG A 188 16.71 0.57 2.23
N LEU A 189 15.91 1.53 2.64
CA LEU A 189 14.48 1.60 2.34
C LEU A 189 14.23 1.62 0.82
N GLY A 190 14.99 2.42 0.06
CA GLY A 190 14.92 2.42 -1.40
C GLY A 190 15.26 1.07 -2.03
N GLN A 191 16.26 0.35 -1.51
CA GLN A 191 16.59 -1.01 -1.97
C GLN A 191 15.50 -2.02 -1.62
N PHE A 192 14.87 -1.91 -0.46
CA PHE A 192 13.75 -2.78 -0.11
C PHE A 192 12.53 -2.52 -1.02
N ILE A 193 12.19 -1.26 -1.28
CA ILE A 193 11.12 -0.91 -2.24
C ILE A 193 11.45 -1.45 -3.64
N LYS A 194 12.73 -1.39 -4.06
CA LYS A 194 13.19 -2.01 -5.30
C LYS A 194 12.90 -3.51 -5.32
N GLN A 195 13.25 -4.25 -4.26
CA GLN A 195 13.01 -5.69 -4.15
C GLN A 195 11.52 -6.02 -4.28
N LEU A 196 10.64 -5.25 -3.63
CA LEU A 196 9.19 -5.40 -3.78
C LEU A 196 8.75 -5.15 -5.24
N SER A 197 9.22 -4.06 -5.85
CA SER A 197 8.77 -3.59 -7.18
C SER A 197 9.20 -4.47 -8.36
N ILE A 198 10.22 -5.32 -8.17
CA ILE A 198 10.68 -6.28 -9.18
C ILE A 198 10.29 -7.72 -8.87
N HIS A 199 9.50 -7.93 -7.81
CA HIS A 199 9.08 -9.25 -7.38
C HIS A 199 8.17 -9.91 -8.43
N GLU A 200 8.33 -11.22 -8.63
CA GLU A 200 7.60 -11.98 -9.66
C GLU A 200 6.08 -11.99 -9.41
N ASN A 201 5.69 -12.13 -8.14
CA ASN A 201 4.29 -12.00 -7.71
C ASN A 201 3.79 -10.54 -7.90
N SER A 202 2.76 -10.39 -8.74
CA SER A 202 2.19 -9.09 -9.11
C SER A 202 1.62 -8.31 -7.93
N VAL A 203 1.11 -8.98 -6.88
CA VAL A 203 0.56 -8.31 -5.70
C VAL A 203 1.68 -7.60 -4.92
N ILE A 204 2.83 -8.25 -4.74
CA ILE A 204 4.00 -7.65 -4.09
C ILE A 204 4.57 -6.52 -4.95
N CYS A 205 4.71 -6.78 -6.25
CA CYS A 205 5.14 -5.80 -7.23
C CYS A 205 4.31 -4.51 -7.11
N GLN A 206 2.97 -4.63 -7.11
CA GLN A 206 2.07 -3.49 -6.95
C GLN A 206 2.24 -2.77 -5.60
N ILE A 207 2.49 -3.48 -4.49
CA ILE A 207 2.79 -2.85 -3.20
C ILE A 207 4.08 -2.02 -3.31
N GLY A 208 5.13 -2.56 -3.94
CA GLY A 208 6.37 -1.82 -4.19
C GLY A 208 6.15 -0.51 -4.95
N TYR A 209 5.35 -0.56 -6.02
CA TYR A 209 4.96 0.63 -6.78
C TYR A 209 4.19 1.64 -5.93
N ARG A 210 3.26 1.21 -5.06
CA ARG A 210 2.57 2.12 -4.12
C ARG A 210 3.54 2.79 -3.15
N CYS A 211 4.52 2.05 -2.64
CA CYS A 211 5.58 2.61 -1.80
C CYS A 211 6.39 3.68 -2.55
N ILE A 212 6.69 3.48 -3.85
CA ILE A 212 7.31 4.51 -4.70
C ILE A 212 6.44 5.78 -4.73
N GLY A 213 5.13 5.63 -4.94
CA GLY A 213 4.18 6.74 -4.97
C GLY A 213 4.17 7.56 -3.68
N CYS A 214 4.06 6.90 -2.52
CA CYS A 214 4.08 7.58 -1.23
C CYS A 214 5.44 8.26 -0.96
N PHE A 215 6.56 7.59 -1.24
CA PHE A 215 7.90 8.12 -1.00
C PHE A 215 8.16 9.35 -1.88
N VAL A 216 8.01 9.20 -3.20
CA VAL A 216 8.29 10.29 -4.15
C VAL A 216 7.27 11.42 -3.98
N GLY A 217 6.00 11.08 -3.73
CA GLY A 217 4.96 12.06 -3.40
C GLY A 217 5.33 12.92 -2.19
N TYR A 218 5.84 12.32 -1.11
CA TYR A 218 6.30 13.08 0.04
C TYR A 218 7.47 14.04 -0.31
N LEU A 219 8.46 13.58 -1.08
CA LEU A 219 9.56 14.44 -1.53
C LEU A 219 9.10 15.60 -2.42
N THR A 220 8.06 15.41 -3.24
CA THR A 220 7.49 16.50 -4.05
C THR A 220 6.75 17.56 -3.23
N GLU A 221 6.29 17.25 -2.02
CA GLU A 221 5.59 18.21 -1.17
C GLU A 221 6.50 18.94 -0.19
N ASN A 222 7.66 18.37 0.12
CA ASN A 222 8.57 18.77 1.21
C ASN A 222 10.00 18.95 0.66
N HIS A 223 10.23 20.09 0.00
CA HIS A 223 11.49 20.38 -0.68
C HIS A 223 12.67 20.62 0.26
N GLU A 224 12.43 20.83 1.56
CA GLU A 224 13.48 20.88 2.58
C GLU A 224 14.22 19.55 2.73
N VAL A 225 13.61 18.43 2.31
CA VAL A 225 14.22 17.11 2.38
C VAL A 225 15.11 16.88 1.16
N ASN A 226 16.42 17.07 1.33
CA ASN A 226 17.39 16.89 0.25
C ASN A 226 17.71 15.40 0.00
N TYR A 227 16.85 14.73 -0.77
CA TYR A 227 17.06 13.36 -1.23
C TYR A 227 16.83 13.25 -2.75
N ASN A 228 17.67 12.49 -3.44
CA ASN A 228 17.51 12.24 -4.87
C ASN A 228 16.82 10.88 -5.13
N PRO A 229 15.54 10.87 -5.57
CA PRO A 229 14.77 9.63 -5.74
C PRO A 229 15.04 8.91 -7.07
N LYS A 230 16.21 9.12 -7.72
CA LYS A 230 16.54 8.56 -9.04
C LYS A 230 16.21 7.07 -9.16
N LEU A 231 16.62 6.25 -8.19
CA LEU A 231 16.34 4.80 -8.18
C LEU A 231 14.83 4.51 -8.29
N LEU A 232 14.01 5.22 -7.51
CA LEU A 232 12.57 5.01 -7.46
C LEU A 232 11.89 5.48 -8.75
N LEU A 233 12.37 6.58 -9.34
CA LEU A 233 11.88 7.08 -10.63
C LEU A 233 12.25 6.14 -11.79
N GLU A 234 13.43 5.51 -11.75
CA GLU A 234 13.82 4.49 -12.72
C GLU A 234 12.91 3.26 -12.64
N LEU A 235 12.57 2.82 -11.42
CA LEU A 235 11.61 1.74 -11.20
C LEU A 235 10.21 2.11 -11.69
N LEU A 236 9.72 3.31 -11.39
CA LEU A 236 8.45 3.80 -11.92
C LEU A 236 8.43 3.79 -13.45
N GLY A 237 9.54 4.15 -14.09
CA GLY A 237 9.72 4.05 -15.53
C GLY A 237 9.53 2.63 -16.06
N LYS A 238 10.12 1.62 -15.39
CA LYS A 238 9.92 0.20 -15.72
C LYS A 238 8.47 -0.25 -15.53
N GLY A 239 7.74 0.39 -14.63
CA GLY A 239 6.30 0.16 -14.43
C GLY A 239 5.46 0.40 -15.68
N PHE A 240 5.82 1.41 -16.49
CA PHE A 240 5.15 1.68 -17.78
C PHE A 240 5.48 0.67 -18.88
N GLU A 241 6.52 -0.14 -18.71
CA GLU A 241 6.94 -1.16 -19.68
C GLU A 241 6.67 -2.58 -19.17
N HIS A 242 6.04 -2.69 -18.00
CA HIS A 242 5.81 -3.97 -17.33
C HIS A 242 4.88 -4.87 -18.16
N PRO A 243 5.12 -6.19 -18.26
CA PRO A 243 4.29 -7.07 -19.08
C PRO A 243 2.83 -7.15 -18.59
N VAL A 244 2.62 -7.12 -17.27
CA VAL A 244 1.29 -7.14 -16.64
C VAL A 244 0.63 -5.76 -16.74
N ILE A 245 -0.56 -5.71 -17.36
CA ILE A 245 -1.31 -4.47 -17.59
C ILE A 245 -1.68 -3.74 -16.30
N ASP A 246 -2.05 -4.45 -15.24
CA ASP A 246 -2.45 -3.85 -13.97
C ASP A 246 -1.31 -3.05 -13.33
N VAL A 247 -0.05 -3.49 -13.51
CA VAL A 247 1.13 -2.75 -13.04
C VAL A 247 1.34 -1.48 -13.87
N ARG A 248 1.12 -1.55 -15.19
CA ARG A 248 1.19 -0.35 -16.06
C ARG A 248 0.11 0.66 -15.70
N LEU A 249 -1.13 0.20 -15.49
CA LEU A 249 -2.24 1.05 -15.05
C LEU A 249 -1.95 1.66 -13.67
N LEU A 250 -1.49 0.87 -12.71
CA LEU A 250 -1.09 1.37 -11.39
C LEU A 250 0.02 2.42 -11.49
N SER A 251 0.99 2.24 -12.39
CA SER A 251 2.07 3.21 -12.63
C SER A 251 1.52 4.58 -13.08
N THR A 252 0.43 4.60 -13.85
CA THR A 252 -0.25 5.87 -14.22
C THR A 252 -0.95 6.52 -13.03
N VAL A 253 -1.56 5.73 -12.15
CA VAL A 253 -2.23 6.20 -10.92
C VAL A 253 -1.21 6.80 -9.96
N ILE A 254 -0.08 6.11 -9.75
CA ILE A 254 1.04 6.61 -8.95
C ILE A 254 1.64 7.88 -9.52
N SER A 255 1.82 7.94 -10.83
CA SER A 255 2.35 9.14 -11.47
C SER A 255 1.38 10.32 -11.33
N SER A 256 0.08 10.08 -11.42
CA SER A 256 -0.93 11.10 -11.12
C SER A 256 -0.84 11.54 -9.66
N HIS A 257 -0.74 10.60 -8.71
CA HIS A 257 -0.57 10.87 -7.29
C HIS A 257 0.66 11.77 -6.99
N ILE A 258 1.80 11.51 -7.65
CA ILE A 258 3.01 12.34 -7.55
C ILE A 258 2.76 13.71 -8.19
N ALA A 259 2.17 13.78 -9.38
CA ALA A 259 1.92 15.03 -10.11
C ALA A 259 1.00 16.00 -9.33
N TRP A 260 0.02 15.48 -8.60
CA TRP A 260 -0.87 16.28 -7.75
C TRP A 260 -0.11 17.05 -6.66
N ARG A 261 0.99 16.47 -6.18
CA ARG A 261 1.76 16.91 -5.02
C ARG A 261 2.88 17.88 -5.33
N VAL A 262 3.27 17.99 -6.61
CA VAL A 262 4.32 18.91 -7.04
C VAL A 262 3.95 20.34 -6.69
N LYS A 263 4.88 21.02 -6.03
CA LYS A 263 4.83 22.46 -5.73
C LYS A 263 5.96 23.19 -6.45
N LEU A 264 5.82 24.50 -6.59
CA LEU A 264 6.91 25.37 -7.03
C LEU A 264 7.78 25.77 -5.83
N PRO A 265 9.11 25.97 -6.01
CA PRO A 265 9.87 25.69 -7.22
C PRO A 265 10.01 24.18 -7.48
N ILE A 266 9.91 23.74 -8.74
CA ILE A 266 9.96 22.31 -9.06
C ILE A 266 11.37 21.75 -8.77
N PRO A 267 11.50 20.60 -8.07
CA PRO A 267 12.78 19.93 -7.86
C PRO A 267 13.45 19.52 -9.17
N SER A 268 14.78 19.67 -9.26
CA SER A 268 15.54 19.37 -10.49
C SER A 268 15.39 17.91 -10.95
N TRP A 269 15.28 16.96 -10.02
CA TRP A 269 15.10 15.54 -10.34
C TRP A 269 13.76 15.25 -11.02
N LEU A 270 12.79 16.17 -10.98
CA LEU A 270 11.50 16.02 -11.65
C LEU A 270 11.64 15.94 -13.18
N CYS A 271 12.76 16.39 -13.75
CA CYS A 271 13.06 16.18 -15.17
C CYS A 271 13.02 14.67 -15.54
N THR A 272 13.53 13.81 -14.65
CA THR A 272 13.53 12.36 -14.85
C THR A 272 12.10 11.82 -14.82
N PHE A 273 11.27 12.31 -13.90
CA PHE A 273 9.87 11.95 -13.79
C PHE A 273 9.07 12.35 -15.05
N LEU A 274 9.28 13.58 -15.56
CA LEU A 274 8.67 14.06 -16.81
C LEU A 274 9.01 13.16 -18.00
N ILE A 275 10.29 12.78 -18.13
CA ILE A 275 10.74 11.88 -19.20
C ILE A 275 10.05 10.51 -19.10
N LYS A 276 9.87 9.97 -17.88
CA LYS A 276 9.14 8.70 -17.70
C LYS A 276 7.67 8.81 -18.08
N LEU A 277 7.01 9.92 -17.73
CA LEU A 277 5.62 10.19 -18.15
C LEU A 277 5.47 10.24 -19.68
N LEU A 278 6.40 10.88 -20.38
CA LEU A 278 6.42 10.93 -21.84
C LEU A 278 6.59 9.55 -22.49
N SER A 279 7.27 8.61 -21.82
CA SER A 279 7.34 7.22 -22.26
C SER A 279 5.96 6.54 -22.22
N GLY A 280 5.21 6.72 -21.12
CA GLY A 280 3.89 6.10 -20.94
C GLY A 280 2.84 6.53 -21.98
N ILE A 281 2.98 7.71 -22.58
CA ILE A 281 2.07 8.17 -23.66
C ILE A 281 2.24 7.35 -24.95
N LYS A 282 3.37 6.68 -25.11
CA LYS A 282 3.63 5.80 -26.27
C LYS A 282 3.04 4.40 -26.07
N ASP A 283 2.38 4.11 -24.95
CA ASP A 283 1.78 2.80 -24.69
C ASP A 283 0.67 2.48 -25.71
N LYS A 284 0.66 1.23 -26.18
CA LYS A 284 -0.34 0.70 -27.12
C LYS A 284 -1.74 0.64 -26.49
N ASN A 285 -1.82 0.41 -25.19
CA ASN A 285 -3.05 0.42 -24.41
C ASN A 285 -3.53 1.86 -24.18
N SER A 286 -4.77 2.15 -24.61
CA SER A 286 -5.36 3.49 -24.53
C SER A 286 -5.57 3.98 -23.10
N ALA A 287 -5.88 3.09 -22.15
CA ALA A 287 -6.09 3.46 -20.75
C ALA A 287 -4.77 3.85 -20.07
N VAL A 288 -3.69 3.11 -20.34
CA VAL A 288 -2.35 3.48 -19.83
C VAL A 288 -1.92 4.84 -20.40
N ARG A 289 -2.10 5.02 -21.72
CA ARG A 289 -1.79 6.28 -22.40
C ARG A 289 -2.58 7.45 -21.80
N LEU A 290 -3.89 7.30 -21.62
CA LEU A 290 -4.75 8.33 -21.04
C LEU A 290 -4.36 8.62 -19.58
N GLY A 291 -3.97 7.60 -18.81
CA GLY A 291 -3.46 7.79 -17.44
C GLY A 291 -2.17 8.61 -17.40
N SER A 292 -1.22 8.36 -18.32
CA SER A 292 -0.01 9.18 -18.45
C SER A 292 -0.30 10.61 -18.91
N GLU A 293 -1.22 10.78 -19.86
CA GLU A 293 -1.72 12.09 -20.31
C GLU A 293 -2.37 12.86 -19.15
N THR A 294 -3.15 12.17 -18.30
CA THR A 294 -3.79 12.73 -17.11
C THR A 294 -2.76 13.21 -16.10
N ALA A 295 -1.75 12.39 -15.78
CA ALA A 295 -0.67 12.77 -14.88
C ALA A 295 0.08 14.02 -15.37
N LEU A 296 0.35 14.12 -16.68
CA LEU A 296 0.98 15.31 -17.28
C LEU A 296 0.08 16.54 -17.24
N ALA A 297 -1.22 16.39 -17.50
CA ALA A 297 -2.18 17.48 -17.42
C ALA A 297 -2.25 18.05 -15.99
N VAL A 298 -2.24 17.17 -14.98
CA VAL A 298 -2.19 17.55 -13.56
C VAL A 298 -0.87 18.23 -13.21
N LEU A 299 0.26 17.68 -13.68
CA LEU A 299 1.59 18.22 -13.41
C LEU A 299 1.75 19.64 -13.98
N CYS A 300 1.27 19.86 -15.20
CA CYS A 300 1.30 21.14 -15.89
C CYS A 300 0.13 22.07 -15.48
N ARG A 301 -0.69 21.69 -14.50
CA ARG A 301 -1.89 22.43 -14.05
C ARG A 301 -2.84 22.85 -15.19
N LEU A 302 -2.97 22.02 -16.22
CA LEU A 302 -3.84 22.31 -17.38
C LEU A 302 -5.30 22.38 -16.95
N ASN A 303 -5.96 23.51 -17.22
CA ASN A 303 -7.35 23.78 -16.85
C ASN A 303 -7.61 23.65 -15.33
N ALA A 304 -6.58 23.77 -14.48
CA ALA A 304 -6.78 23.69 -13.04
C ALA A 304 -7.64 24.87 -12.54
N PRO A 305 -8.56 24.66 -11.58
CA PRO A 305 -9.34 25.74 -10.99
C PRO A 305 -8.44 26.78 -10.34
N LYS A 306 -8.70 28.07 -10.60
CA LYS A 306 -7.87 29.22 -10.16
C LYS A 306 -7.66 29.35 -8.65
N ASN A 307 -8.38 28.58 -7.83
CA ASN A 307 -8.38 28.71 -6.36
C ASN A 307 -7.56 27.62 -5.65
N LYS A 308 -6.87 26.72 -6.37
CA LYS A 308 -6.17 25.58 -5.75
C LYS A 308 -4.72 25.88 -5.35
N ASP A 309 -4.03 26.75 -6.09
CA ASP A 309 -2.62 27.09 -5.84
C ASP A 309 -2.44 28.62 -5.79
N GLN A 310 -1.45 29.09 -5.03
CA GLN A 310 -1.10 30.52 -4.96
C GLN A 310 -0.46 31.03 -6.26
N ASN A 311 0.20 30.13 -6.99
CA ASN A 311 0.89 30.43 -8.24
C ASN A 311 -0.05 30.20 -9.44
N PRO A 312 0.04 31.02 -10.49
CA PRO A 312 -0.74 30.82 -11.70
C PRO A 312 -0.35 29.50 -12.38
N ASN A 313 -1.35 28.78 -12.93
CA ASN A 313 -1.15 27.50 -13.63
C ASN A 313 -0.07 27.54 -14.73
N SER A 314 0.14 28.70 -15.36
CA SER A 314 1.15 28.90 -16.40
C SER A 314 2.58 28.72 -15.89
N GLU A 315 2.85 28.99 -14.60
CA GLU A 315 4.19 28.83 -14.03
C GLU A 315 4.59 27.36 -13.92
N TYR A 316 3.66 26.47 -13.59
CA TYR A 316 3.93 25.03 -13.55
C TYR A 316 4.30 24.49 -14.93
N LEU A 317 3.55 24.90 -15.96
CA LEU A 317 3.83 24.52 -17.33
C LEU A 317 5.20 25.05 -17.79
N GLN A 318 5.51 26.32 -17.52
CA GLN A 318 6.79 26.90 -17.89
C GLN A 318 7.95 26.20 -17.17
N ALA A 319 7.82 25.95 -15.86
CA ALA A 319 8.83 25.22 -15.10
C ALA A 319 9.06 23.80 -15.64
N CYS A 320 8.03 23.12 -16.13
CA CYS A 320 8.19 21.83 -16.80
C CYS A 320 8.99 21.93 -18.10
N TYR A 321 8.80 22.99 -18.90
CA TYR A 321 9.61 23.21 -20.11
C TYR A 321 11.07 23.53 -19.78
N ASP A 322 11.30 24.33 -18.74
CA ASP A 322 12.63 24.79 -18.36
C ASP A 322 13.53 23.64 -17.87
N LEU A 323 12.94 22.56 -17.35
CA LEU A 323 13.65 21.35 -16.93
C LEU A 323 14.13 20.44 -18.07
N LEU A 324 13.61 20.64 -19.29
CA LEU A 324 13.83 19.75 -20.42
C LEU A 324 14.84 20.32 -21.41
N ASP A 325 15.56 19.41 -22.08
CA ASP A 325 16.35 19.76 -23.27
C ASP A 325 15.44 20.14 -24.45
N ASN A 326 16.00 20.79 -25.46
CA ASN A 326 15.22 21.32 -26.58
C ASN A 326 14.38 20.24 -27.30
N ASN A 327 14.91 19.04 -27.46
CA ASN A 327 14.19 17.96 -28.13
C ASN A 327 12.98 17.48 -27.32
N THR A 328 13.18 17.18 -26.03
CA THR A 328 12.08 16.70 -25.17
C THR A 328 11.08 17.81 -24.88
N ARG A 329 11.52 19.06 -24.78
CA ARG A 329 10.65 20.24 -24.69
C ARG A 329 9.72 20.34 -25.88
N ASN A 330 10.25 20.27 -27.10
CA ASN A 330 9.43 20.34 -28.33
C ASN A 330 8.40 19.20 -28.40
N GLN A 331 8.76 18.00 -27.92
CA GLN A 331 7.83 16.88 -27.82
C GLN A 331 6.67 17.17 -26.84
N LEU A 332 6.99 17.72 -25.66
CA LEU A 332 5.99 18.11 -24.67
C LEU A 332 5.10 19.25 -25.16
N GLU A 333 5.67 20.29 -25.78
CA GLU A 333 4.91 21.41 -26.35
C GLU A 333 3.91 20.93 -27.40
N THR A 334 4.37 20.09 -28.33
CA THR A 334 3.54 19.50 -29.38
C THR A 334 2.39 18.71 -28.78
N LEU A 335 2.68 17.85 -27.80
CA LEU A 335 1.67 17.06 -27.09
C LEU A 335 0.63 17.95 -26.40
N ILE A 336 1.07 19.00 -25.70
CA ILE A 336 0.19 19.92 -24.98
C ILE A 336 -0.72 20.67 -25.94
N GLN A 337 -0.18 21.22 -27.03
CA GLN A 337 -0.95 22.00 -28.00
C GLN A 337 -1.91 21.12 -28.82
N GLN A 338 -1.44 19.96 -29.28
CA GLN A 338 -2.21 19.14 -30.21
C GLN A 338 -3.21 18.22 -29.52
N ARG A 339 -2.94 17.79 -28.29
CA ARG A 339 -3.76 16.79 -27.56
C ARG A 339 -4.25 17.31 -26.22
N LEU A 340 -3.38 17.64 -25.27
CA LEU A 340 -3.82 17.87 -23.88
C LEU A 340 -4.73 19.10 -23.73
N ARG A 341 -4.46 20.22 -24.40
CA ARG A 341 -5.32 21.42 -24.33
C ARG A 341 -6.69 21.24 -24.99
N LYS A 342 -6.84 20.26 -25.88
CA LYS A 342 -8.13 19.95 -26.54
C LYS A 342 -9.02 19.04 -25.70
N GLN A 343 -8.47 18.41 -24.66
CA GLN A 343 -9.20 17.55 -23.75
C GLN A 343 -9.75 18.36 -22.56
N ASN A 344 -10.88 17.89 -22.02
CA ASN A 344 -11.49 18.47 -20.82
C ASN A 344 -10.99 17.73 -19.56
N TRP A 345 -10.24 18.43 -18.71
CA TRP A 345 -9.68 17.91 -17.46
C TRP A 345 -10.51 18.24 -16.22
N SER A 346 -11.67 18.89 -16.37
CA SER A 346 -12.50 19.33 -15.24
C SER A 346 -12.88 18.21 -14.27
N GLU A 347 -13.17 17.02 -14.79
CA GLU A 347 -13.51 15.86 -13.98
C GLU A 347 -12.31 15.35 -13.17
N VAL A 348 -11.11 15.35 -13.75
CA VAL A 348 -9.87 15.03 -13.01
C VAL A 348 -9.68 16.00 -11.84
N TRP A 349 -9.89 17.30 -12.08
CA TRP A 349 -9.78 18.29 -11.02
C TRP A 349 -10.86 18.18 -9.95
N ARG A 350 -12.05 17.69 -10.31
CA ARG A 350 -13.17 17.42 -9.39
C ARG A 350 -12.90 16.21 -8.51
N GLN A 351 -12.43 15.11 -9.10
CA GLN A 351 -12.10 13.87 -8.39
C GLN A 351 -10.94 14.06 -7.42
N GLY A 352 -9.99 14.93 -7.77
CA GLY A 352 -8.85 15.24 -6.91
C GLY A 352 -7.72 14.22 -7.03
N CYS A 353 -6.83 14.21 -6.05
CA CYS A 353 -5.72 13.26 -6.04
C CYS A 353 -6.25 11.83 -5.96
N PRO A 354 -5.84 10.91 -6.86
CA PRO A 354 -6.27 9.53 -6.79
C PRO A 354 -5.77 8.87 -5.50
N ASP A 355 -6.61 8.02 -4.92
CA ASP A 355 -6.19 7.06 -3.90
C ASP A 355 -5.41 5.93 -4.56
N MET A 356 -4.30 5.53 -3.93
CA MET A 356 -3.49 4.41 -4.37
C MET A 356 -3.94 3.10 -3.70
N ASP A 357 -4.82 3.16 -2.70
CA ASP A 357 -5.19 2.03 -1.84
C ASP A 357 -6.56 1.44 -2.15
N ASN A 358 -6.55 0.35 -2.91
CA ASN A 358 -7.64 -0.64 -2.88
C ASN A 358 -7.22 -1.90 -2.09
N THR A 359 -6.16 -1.82 -1.28
CA THR A 359 -5.38 -2.99 -0.83
C THR A 359 -5.45 -3.29 0.67
N ILE A 360 -6.11 -2.45 1.50
CA ILE A 360 -6.17 -2.60 2.96
C ILE A 360 -7.60 -2.67 3.46
#